data_AF-A0A2D5I9Z8-F1
#
_entry.id   AF-A0A2D5I9Z8-F1
#
_cell.length_a   1.000
_cell.length_b   1.000
_cell.length_c   1.000
_cell.angle_alpha   90.00
_cell.angle_beta   90.00
_cell.angle_gamma   90.00
#
_symmetry.space_group_name_H-M   'P 1'
#
loop_
_entity.id
_entity.type
_entity.pdbx_description
1 polymer ?
#
loop_
_entity_poly.entity_id
_entity_poly.type
_entity_poly.pdbx_seq_one_letter_code
_entity_poly.pdbx_strand_id
1 'polypeptide(L)'
;MWRLFYSLLLLLALPLIVARLYVKSLAAPDYRRRIGERFALFKSADATESTAPATASAGIWIHAVSVGETVAAAPLVKALRNANPNVRITITTTTPTGSERVRSLFGNAVIHVYAPYDLEFLVRRFLRKIRPGLLIIMETELWPNTIAACKQENVKI
;
A
#
# COMPACT_ATOMS: atom_id res chain seq x y z
N MET A 1 -22.08 3.77 10.48
CA MET A 1 -22.44 5.20 10.30
C MET A 1 -21.21 6.11 10.28
N TRP A 2 -20.34 6.09 11.30
CA TRP A 2 -19.13 6.92 11.35
C TRP A 2 -18.17 6.74 10.15
N ARG A 3 -17.99 5.51 9.64
CA ARG A 3 -17.13 5.22 8.47
C ARG A 3 -17.64 5.87 7.17
N LEU A 4 -18.96 6.02 7.04
CA LEU A 4 -19.56 6.70 5.88
C LEU A 4 -19.29 8.20 5.94
N PHE A 5 -19.40 8.80 7.13
CA PHE A 5 -19.04 10.19 7.36
C PHE A 5 -17.54 10.44 7.10
N TYR A 6 -16.67 9.57 7.61
CA TYR A 6 -15.23 9.59 7.32
C TYR A 6 -14.96 9.53 5.82
N SER A 7 -15.60 8.60 5.11
CA SER A 7 -15.43 8.44 3.66
C SER A 7 -15.93 9.64 2.87
N LEU A 8 -17.06 10.23 3.28
CA LEU A 8 -17.61 11.44 2.65
C LEU A 8 -16.68 12.63 2.88
N LEU A 9 -16.20 12.84 4.11
CA LEU A 9 -15.24 13.89 4.42
C LEU A 9 -13.95 13.73 3.60
N LEU A 10 -13.41 12.51 3.52
CA LEU A 10 -12.21 12.23 2.75
C LEU A 10 -12.43 12.46 1.24
N LEU A 11 -13.61 12.07 0.73
CA LEU A 11 -13.98 12.29 -0.67
C LEU A 11 -14.06 13.79 -1.01
N LEU A 12 -14.67 14.59 -0.12
CA LEU A 12 -14.76 16.04 -0.27
C LEU A 12 -13.39 16.72 -0.12
N ALA A 13 -12.51 16.20 0.75
CA ALA A 13 -11.15 16.70 0.93
C ALA A 13 -10.19 16.29 -0.20
N LEU A 14 -10.50 15.21 -0.93
CA LEU A 14 -9.66 14.66 -1.99
C LEU A 14 -9.19 15.68 -3.04
N PRO A 15 -10.05 16.55 -3.63
CA PRO A 15 -9.58 17.57 -4.57
C PRO A 15 -8.57 18.53 -3.95
N LEU A 16 -8.75 18.91 -2.68
CA LEU A 16 -7.80 19.77 -1.96
C LEU A 16 -6.48 19.03 -1.69
N ILE A 17 -6.54 17.76 -1.32
CA ILE A 17 -5.35 16.92 -1.11
C ILE A 17 -4.55 16.78 -2.41
N VAL A 18 -5.23 16.51 -3.53
CA VAL A 18 -4.60 16.39 -4.85
C VAL A 18 -4.02 17.73 -5.31
N ALA A 19 -4.75 18.84 -5.15
CA ALA A 19 -4.26 20.17 -5.48
C ALA A 19 -3.02 20.53 -4.67
N ARG A 20 -3.03 20.27 -3.35
CA ARG A 20 -1.87 20.47 -2.47
C ARG A 20 -0.67 19.61 -2.92
N LEU A 21 -0.92 18.34 -3.28
CA LEU A 21 0.13 17.45 -3.79
C LEU A 21 0.71 17.97 -5.11
N TYR A 22 -0.15 18.50 -5.99
CA TYR A 22 0.26 19.10 -7.26
C TYR A 22 1.12 20.34 -7.04
N VAL A 23 0.71 21.27 -6.16
CA VAL A 23 1.51 22.45 -5.79
C VAL A 23 2.87 22.02 -5.22
N LYS A 24 2.89 21.05 -4.31
CA LYS A 24 4.15 20.49 -3.77
C LYS A 24 5.03 19.88 -4.87
N SER A 25 4.41 19.29 -5.88
CA SER A 25 5.12 18.67 -7.00
C SER A 25 5.79 19.68 -7.95
N LEU A 26 5.46 20.97 -7.86
CA LEU A 26 6.15 22.03 -8.59
C LEU A 26 7.60 22.17 -8.13
N ALA A 27 7.85 22.05 -6.82
CA ALA A 27 9.19 22.06 -6.24
C ALA A 27 9.84 20.66 -6.23
N ALA A 28 9.04 19.59 -6.12
CA ALA A 28 9.53 18.22 -6.00
C ALA A 28 8.74 17.27 -6.94
N PRO A 29 9.17 17.09 -8.21
CA PRO A 29 8.42 16.38 -9.23
C PRO A 29 8.05 14.93 -8.88
N ASP A 30 8.79 14.25 -8.01
CA ASP A 30 8.50 12.86 -7.62
C ASP A 30 7.16 12.69 -6.89
N TYR A 31 6.58 13.77 -6.36
CA TYR A 31 5.24 13.74 -5.78
C TYR A 31 4.12 13.50 -6.81
N ARG A 32 4.31 13.89 -8.09
CA ARG A 32 3.29 13.71 -9.15
C ARG A 32 3.51 12.49 -10.03
N ARG A 33 4.76 12.01 -10.19
CA ARG A 33 5.14 10.95 -11.14
C ARG A 33 4.33 9.66 -10.99
N ARG A 34 3.99 9.30 -9.75
CA ARG A 34 3.33 8.04 -9.38
C ARG A 34 2.01 8.26 -8.66
N ILE A 35 1.36 9.41 -8.86
CA ILE A 35 0.12 9.76 -8.17
C ILE A 35 -0.99 8.73 -8.42
N GLY A 36 -1.01 8.09 -9.59
CA GLY A 36 -1.96 7.04 -9.94
C GLY A 36 -1.99 5.89 -8.94
N GLU A 37 -0.86 5.53 -8.33
CA GLU A 37 -0.80 4.47 -7.31
C GLU A 37 -1.65 4.77 -6.07
N ARG A 38 -1.76 6.04 -5.68
CA ARG A 38 -2.63 6.49 -4.57
C ARG A 38 -4.11 6.34 -4.91
N PHE A 39 -4.42 6.23 -6.18
CA PHE A 39 -5.74 5.83 -6.66
C PHE A 39 -5.75 4.35 -7.03
N ALA A 40 -4.84 3.51 -6.55
CA ALA A 40 -4.71 2.12 -6.96
C ALA A 40 -4.57 1.90 -8.49
N LEU A 41 -4.22 2.92 -9.27
CA LEU A 41 -3.99 2.87 -10.72
C LEU A 41 -2.53 2.49 -10.99
N PHE A 42 -2.24 1.21 -10.88
CA PHE A 42 -0.95 0.62 -11.26
C PHE A 42 -1.18 -0.77 -11.84
N LYS A 43 -0.23 -1.25 -12.65
CA LYS A 43 -0.25 -2.63 -13.15
C LYS A 43 0.11 -3.55 -11.98
N SER A 44 -0.72 -4.57 -11.73
CA SER A 44 -0.30 -5.63 -10.79
C SER A 44 0.92 -6.31 -11.37
N ALA A 45 1.93 -6.59 -10.54
CA ALA A 45 3.11 -7.34 -10.96
C ALA A 45 2.75 -8.74 -11.50
N ASP A 46 1.55 -9.23 -11.15
CA ASP A 46 1.05 -10.57 -11.48
C ASP A 46 -0.16 -10.53 -12.42
N ALA A 47 -0.07 -9.77 -13.52
CA ALA A 47 -1.01 -9.91 -14.64
C ALA A 47 -0.76 -11.19 -15.47
N THR A 48 0.05 -12.13 -14.97
CA THR A 48 0.05 -13.51 -15.44
C THR A 48 -1.11 -14.22 -14.74
N GLU A 49 -2.03 -14.74 -15.54
CA GLU A 49 -3.18 -15.55 -15.17
C GLU A 49 -2.77 -16.75 -14.29
N SER A 50 -2.52 -16.51 -13.01
CA SER A 50 -2.47 -17.59 -12.05
C SER A 50 -3.91 -17.92 -11.70
N THR A 51 -4.43 -18.92 -12.41
CA THR A 51 -5.61 -19.75 -12.05
C THR A 51 -5.40 -20.52 -10.74
N ALA A 52 -4.29 -20.30 -10.03
CA ALA A 52 -4.06 -20.88 -8.74
C ALA A 52 -5.17 -20.39 -7.77
N PRO A 53 -5.79 -21.32 -7.01
CA PRO A 53 -6.82 -20.96 -6.05
C PRO A 53 -6.30 -19.90 -5.08
N ALA A 54 -7.21 -19.08 -4.53
CA ALA A 54 -6.91 -18.00 -3.58
C ALA A 54 -6.05 -18.43 -2.35
N THR A 55 -5.83 -19.74 -2.19
CA THR A 55 -5.06 -20.40 -1.16
C THR A 55 -3.55 -20.59 -1.48
N ALA A 56 -3.09 -20.42 -2.73
CA ALA A 56 -1.76 -20.92 -3.13
C ALA A 56 -0.57 -19.96 -2.90
N SER A 57 -0.79 -18.67 -2.58
CA SER A 57 0.27 -17.75 -2.12
C SER A 57 -0.37 -16.40 -1.79
N ALA A 58 -1.05 -16.29 -0.65
CA ALA A 58 -1.59 -15.01 -0.23
C ALA A 58 -0.39 -14.13 0.21
N GLY A 59 -0.14 -13.02 -0.50
CA GLY A 59 1.05 -12.18 -0.27
C GLY A 59 1.03 -11.47 1.09
N ILE A 60 2.16 -10.92 1.50
CA ILE A 60 2.26 -10.08 2.70
C ILE A 60 2.27 -8.61 2.28
N TRP A 61 1.33 -7.85 2.80
CA TRP A 61 1.31 -6.39 2.68
C TRP A 61 1.88 -5.77 3.95
N ILE A 62 2.96 -5.01 3.82
CA ILE A 62 3.52 -4.21 4.92
C ILE A 62 3.18 -2.74 4.69
N HIS A 63 2.40 -2.16 5.60
CA HIS A 63 2.03 -0.76 5.58
C HIS A 63 2.99 0.05 6.46
N ALA A 64 3.89 0.80 5.80
CA ALA A 64 4.93 1.60 6.43
C ALA A 64 4.88 3.02 5.84
N VAL A 65 4.12 3.94 6.43
CA VAL A 65 3.82 5.24 5.82
C VAL A 65 5.04 6.16 5.76
N SER A 66 5.99 6.00 6.68
CA SER A 66 7.16 6.86 6.85
C SER A 66 8.49 6.19 6.50
N VAL A 67 9.54 7.01 6.43
CA VAL A 67 10.93 6.52 6.28
C VAL A 67 11.36 5.71 7.51
N GLY A 68 10.99 6.18 8.72
CA GLY A 68 11.31 5.50 9.97
C GLY A 68 10.72 4.10 10.03
N GLU A 69 9.42 3.98 9.74
CA GLU A 69 8.73 2.69 9.65
C GLU A 69 9.34 1.76 8.60
N THR A 70 9.71 2.31 7.43
CA THR A 70 10.35 1.52 6.37
C THR A 70 11.68 0.91 6.85
N VAL A 71 12.48 1.69 7.60
CA VAL A 71 13.74 1.21 8.19
C VAL A 71 13.45 0.17 9.28
N ALA A 72 12.46 0.43 10.14
CA ALA A 72 12.04 -0.49 11.19
C ALA A 72 11.50 -1.83 10.63
N ALA A 73 10.87 -1.81 9.45
CA ALA A 73 10.38 -3.01 8.77
C ALA A 73 11.49 -3.88 8.17
N ALA A 74 12.71 -3.36 8.00
CA ALA A 74 13.76 -4.05 7.26
C ALA A 74 14.21 -5.40 7.85
N PRO A 75 14.41 -5.55 9.17
CA PRO A 75 14.73 -6.84 9.77
C PRO A 75 13.61 -7.87 9.55
N LEU A 76 12.35 -7.44 9.68
CA LEU A 76 11.17 -8.28 9.44
C LEU A 76 11.11 -8.77 8.00
N VAL A 77 11.24 -7.86 7.03
CA VAL A 77 11.24 -8.20 5.60
C VAL A 77 12.33 -9.21 5.27
N LYS A 78 13.54 -9.00 5.82
CA LYS A 78 14.67 -9.94 5.63
C LYS A 78 14.36 -11.32 6.22
N ALA A 79 13.83 -11.38 7.44
CA ALA A 79 13.47 -12.64 8.09
C ALA A 79 12.38 -13.40 7.31
N LEU A 80 11.33 -12.72 6.86
CA LEU A 80 10.25 -13.31 6.06
C LEU A 80 10.77 -13.92 4.76
N ARG A 81 11.65 -13.19 4.05
CA ARG A 81 12.26 -13.69 2.81
C ARG A 81 13.25 -14.81 3.03
N ASN A 82 13.98 -14.82 4.14
CA ASN A 82 14.87 -15.93 4.49
C ASN A 82 14.06 -17.20 4.80
N ALA A 83 12.92 -17.08 5.48
CA ALA A 83 12.03 -18.19 5.79
C ALA A 83 11.30 -18.72 4.55
N ASN A 84 10.92 -17.83 3.62
CA ASN A 84 10.32 -18.20 2.34
C ASN A 84 10.79 -17.26 1.22
N PRO A 85 11.81 -17.66 0.42
CA PRO A 85 12.33 -16.82 -0.66
C PRO A 85 11.32 -16.43 -1.74
N ASN A 86 10.25 -17.22 -1.88
CA ASN A 86 9.19 -17.02 -2.88
C ASN A 86 7.99 -16.23 -2.34
N VAL A 87 8.05 -15.74 -1.08
CA VAL A 87 6.97 -14.94 -0.51
C VAL A 87 6.85 -13.60 -1.24
N ARG A 88 5.64 -13.28 -1.71
CA ARG A 88 5.35 -11.97 -2.30
C ARG A 88 5.15 -10.95 -1.20
N ILE A 89 6.01 -9.93 -1.16
CA ILE A 89 5.90 -8.82 -0.19
C ILE A 89 5.60 -7.54 -0.95
N THR A 90 4.51 -6.88 -0.60
CA THR A 90 4.18 -5.52 -1.05
C THR A 90 4.37 -4.55 0.11
N ILE A 91 5.18 -3.52 -0.07
CA ILE A 91 5.36 -2.44 0.90
C ILE A 91 4.68 -1.19 0.39
N THR A 92 3.86 -0.56 1.21
CA THR A 92 3.25 0.74 0.89
C THR A 92 3.82 1.84 1.75
N THR A 93 4.12 2.98 1.12
CA THR A 93 4.50 4.24 1.81
C THR A 93 3.60 5.38 1.35
N THR A 94 3.70 6.57 1.97
CA THR A 94 2.93 7.76 1.54
C THR A 94 3.81 8.89 1.01
N THR A 95 5.14 8.74 1.01
CA THR A 95 6.10 9.80 0.65
C THR A 95 7.17 9.33 -0.34
N PRO A 96 7.68 10.21 -1.23
CA PRO A 96 8.79 9.89 -2.13
C PRO A 96 10.04 9.42 -1.40
N THR A 97 10.42 10.07 -0.30
CA THR A 97 11.56 9.65 0.53
C THR A 97 11.37 8.25 1.12
N GLY A 98 10.15 7.91 1.56
CA GLY A 98 9.81 6.53 1.94
C GLY A 98 9.97 5.55 0.78
N SER A 99 9.52 5.93 -0.42
CA SER A 99 9.69 5.09 -1.62
C SER A 99 11.16 4.85 -1.96
N GLU A 100 11.99 5.90 -1.95
CA GLU A 100 13.42 5.80 -2.19
C GLU A 100 14.08 4.90 -1.16
N ARG A 101 13.68 5.02 0.11
CA ARG A 101 14.19 4.16 1.18
C ARG A 101 13.83 2.69 0.96
N VAL A 102 12.59 2.38 0.57
CA VAL A 102 12.19 0.99 0.22
C VAL A 102 13.07 0.45 -0.90
N ARG A 103 13.25 1.22 -1.99
CA ARG A 103 14.09 0.81 -3.12
C ARG A 103 15.54 0.62 -2.72
N SER A 104 16.10 1.50 -1.89
CA SER A 104 17.48 1.41 -1.41
C SER A 104 17.70 0.16 -0.52
N LEU A 105 16.75 -0.17 0.34
CA LEU A 105 16.89 -1.29 1.29
C LEU A 105 16.63 -2.66 0.64
N PHE A 106 15.70 -2.73 -0.30
CA PHE A 106 15.20 -4.01 -0.81
C PHE A 106 15.36 -4.18 -2.32
N GLY A 107 15.68 -3.12 -3.07
CA GLY A 107 15.77 -3.19 -4.54
C GLY A 107 14.49 -3.77 -5.16
N ASN A 108 14.65 -4.83 -5.95
CA ASN A 108 13.55 -5.55 -6.59
C ASN A 108 13.04 -6.75 -5.77
N ALA A 109 13.51 -6.92 -4.53
CA ALA A 109 13.10 -8.03 -3.66
C ALA A 109 11.66 -7.91 -3.13
N VAL A 110 11.09 -6.71 -3.19
CA VAL A 110 9.72 -6.41 -2.75
C VAL A 110 9.04 -5.52 -3.78
N ILE A 111 7.72 -5.58 -3.84
CA ILE A 111 6.92 -4.65 -4.63
C ILE A 111 6.71 -3.39 -3.78
N HIS A 112 6.96 -2.22 -4.36
CA HIS A 112 6.64 -0.95 -3.72
C HIS A 112 5.61 -0.18 -4.53
N VAL A 113 4.55 0.28 -3.85
CA VAL A 113 3.55 1.21 -4.41
C VAL A 113 3.12 2.20 -3.33
N TYR A 114 2.63 3.37 -3.70
CA TYR A 114 2.03 4.26 -2.70
C TYR A 114 0.73 3.67 -2.15
N ALA A 115 0.50 3.89 -0.85
CA ALA A 115 -0.76 3.51 -0.23
C ALA A 115 -1.92 4.21 -0.95
N PRO A 116 -3.03 3.48 -1.25
CA PRO A 116 -4.21 4.11 -1.82
C PRO A 116 -4.79 5.10 -0.81
N TYR A 117 -5.45 6.17 -1.27
CA TYR A 117 -6.29 6.95 -0.37
C TYR A 117 -7.35 6.04 0.26
N ASP A 118 -7.65 6.25 1.54
CA ASP A 118 -8.52 5.37 2.33
C ASP A 118 -10.00 5.55 1.98
N LEU A 119 -10.34 5.41 0.70
CA LEU A 119 -11.69 5.31 0.18
C LEU A 119 -11.97 3.84 -0.13
N GLU A 120 -13.11 3.34 0.31
CA GLU A 120 -13.46 1.92 0.22
C GLU A 120 -13.24 1.33 -1.19
N PHE A 121 -13.66 2.03 -2.24
CA PHE A 121 -13.51 1.57 -3.61
C PHE A 121 -12.06 1.52 -4.10
N LEU A 122 -11.19 2.43 -3.63
CA LEU A 122 -9.77 2.45 -3.94
C LEU A 122 -9.05 1.32 -3.20
N VAL A 123 -9.34 1.15 -1.91
CA VAL A 123 -8.72 0.10 -1.11
C VAL A 123 -9.13 -1.29 -1.60
N ARG A 124 -10.42 -1.52 -1.89
CA ARG A 124 -10.86 -2.78 -2.51
C ARG A 124 -10.20 -3.04 -3.87
N ARG A 125 -9.97 -2.00 -4.67
CA ARG A 125 -9.24 -2.14 -5.94
C ARG A 125 -7.76 -2.47 -5.72
N PHE A 126 -7.15 -1.87 -4.71
CA PHE A 126 -5.78 -2.18 -4.30
C PHE A 126 -5.65 -3.64 -3.82
N LEU A 127 -6.51 -4.08 -2.89
CA LEU A 127 -6.52 -5.46 -2.39
C LEU A 127 -6.71 -6.49 -3.51
N ARG A 128 -7.61 -6.23 -4.46
CA ARG A 128 -7.78 -7.10 -5.65
C ARG A 128 -6.53 -7.22 -6.52
N LYS A 129 -5.69 -6.18 -6.55
CA LYS A 129 -4.44 -6.15 -7.34
C LYS A 129 -3.30 -6.88 -6.64
N ILE A 130 -3.16 -6.72 -5.33
CA ILE A 130 -2.03 -7.28 -4.58
C ILE A 130 -2.35 -8.62 -3.90
N ARG A 131 -3.64 -8.95 -3.75
CA ARG A 131 -4.18 -10.20 -3.17
C ARG A 131 -3.43 -10.65 -1.90
N PRO A 132 -3.41 -9.81 -0.84
CA PRO A 132 -2.65 -10.12 0.36
C PRO A 132 -3.43 -11.13 1.22
N GLY A 133 -2.71 -12.00 1.93
CA GLY A 133 -3.28 -12.83 3.01
C GLY A 133 -3.01 -12.29 4.40
N LEU A 134 -2.02 -11.40 4.50
CA LEU A 134 -1.60 -10.78 5.74
C LEU A 134 -1.28 -9.30 5.47
N LEU A 135 -1.81 -8.42 6.29
CA LEU A 135 -1.46 -7.03 6.43
C LEU A 135 -0.65 -6.86 7.72
N ILE A 136 0.52 -6.24 7.65
CA ILE A 136 1.33 -5.85 8.80
C ILE A 136 1.38 -4.33 8.82
N ILE A 137 0.84 -3.72 9.87
CA ILE A 137 0.86 -2.27 10.07
C ILE A 137 2.03 -1.96 11.01
N MET A 138 2.98 -1.13 10.56
CA MET A 138 4.21 -0.90 11.32
C MET A 138 3.99 -0.05 12.59
N GLU A 139 3.08 0.93 12.54
CA GLU A 139 2.73 1.79 13.68
C GLU A 139 1.21 2.01 13.79
N THR A 140 0.74 3.26 13.95
CA THR A 140 -0.62 3.61 14.37
C THR A 140 -1.52 4.11 13.23
N GLU A 141 -1.10 3.91 11.98
CA GLU A 141 -1.86 4.31 10.78
C GLU A 141 -3.01 3.35 10.48
N LEU A 142 -3.94 3.27 11.43
CA LEU A 142 -5.15 2.47 11.37
C LEU A 142 -6.21 3.20 10.55
N TRP A 143 -6.29 2.85 9.28
CA TRP A 143 -7.20 3.48 8.33
C TRP A 143 -8.55 2.76 8.27
N PRO A 144 -9.67 3.43 8.63
CA PRO A 144 -10.98 2.79 8.79
C PRO A 144 -11.45 1.94 7.60
N ASN A 145 -11.32 2.45 6.38
CA ASN A 145 -11.78 1.74 5.19
C ASN A 145 -10.84 0.59 4.84
N THR A 146 -9.55 0.75 5.12
CA THR A 146 -8.54 -0.28 4.95
C THR A 146 -8.78 -1.48 5.87
N ILE A 147 -8.97 -1.25 7.17
CA ILE A 147 -9.27 -2.32 8.13
C ILE A 147 -10.57 -3.03 7.76
N ALA A 148 -11.62 -2.25 7.42
CA ALA A 148 -12.91 -2.81 7.03
C ALA A 148 -12.81 -3.65 5.74
N ALA A 149 -12.09 -3.17 4.72
CA ALA A 149 -11.91 -3.89 3.47
C ALA A 149 -11.07 -5.17 3.67
N CYS A 150 -10.02 -5.12 4.47
CA CYS A 150 -9.21 -6.31 4.81
C CYS A 150 -10.06 -7.39 5.47
N LYS A 151 -10.91 -7.02 6.45
CA LYS A 151 -11.82 -7.97 7.10
C LYS A 151 -12.82 -8.59 6.12
N GLN A 152 -13.36 -7.81 5.18
CA GLN A 152 -14.31 -8.30 4.17
C GLN A 152 -13.66 -9.25 3.15
N GLU A 153 -12.39 -9.01 2.81
CA GLU A 153 -11.62 -9.83 1.87
C GLU A 153 -10.83 -10.97 2.58
N ASN A 154 -11.10 -11.24 3.86
CA ASN A 154 -10.44 -12.26 4.69
C ASN A 154 -8.91 -12.11 4.79
N VAL A 155 -8.42 -10.87 4.75
CA VAL A 155 -7.00 -10.54 4.99
C VAL A 155 -6.77 -10.47 6.50
N LYS A 156 -5.79 -11.25 7.00
CA LYS A 156 -5.36 -11.16 8.40
C LYS A 156 -4.64 -9.85 8.65
N ILE A 157 -4.83 -9.23 9.80
CA ILE A 157 -4.15 -7.99 10.22
C ILE A 157 -3.42 -8.28 11.52
#